data_AF-A0A496XAP4-F1
#
_entry.id   AF-A0A496XAP4-F1
#
_cell.length_a   1.000
_cell.length_b   1.000
_cell.length_c   1.000
_cell.angle_alpha   90.00
_cell.angle_beta   90.00
_cell.angle_gamma   90.00
#
_symmetry.space_group_name_H-M   'P 1'
#
loop_
_entity.id
_entity.type
_entity.pdbx_description
1 polymer ?
#
loop_
_entity_poly.entity_id
_entity_poly.type
_entity_poly.pdbx_seq_one_letter_code
_entity_poly.pdbx_strand_id
1 'polypeptide(L)'
;MNDFSYDSDLVGGSLMVRENRIVAELLLDGASKEDWDQAVLVENRLQKRTPATARRLAQSIRKRLERVEPEFWRALRDGDEDLATQVAFCAALERNLLLIEFMEQVVANCPSGASFSQLAKKEVHSCR
;
A
#
# COMPACT_ATOMS: atom_id res chain seq x y z
N MET A 1 -27.43 1.03 2.89
CA MET A 1 -26.78 0.66 1.61
C MET A 1 -25.30 0.86 1.84
N ASN A 2 -24.49 -0.19 1.80
CA ASN A 2 -23.04 -0.01 1.77
C ASN A 2 -22.70 0.62 0.43
N ASP A 3 -22.18 1.84 0.46
CA ASP A 3 -21.63 2.48 -0.73
C ASP A 3 -20.25 1.86 -0.98
N PHE A 4 -20.17 0.97 -1.96
CA PHE A 4 -18.91 0.35 -2.36
C PHE A 4 -18.15 1.35 -3.24
N SER A 5 -16.97 1.77 -2.77
CA SER A 5 -16.13 2.74 -3.48
C SER A 5 -14.77 2.12 -3.80
N TYR A 6 -14.38 2.18 -5.07
CA TYR A 6 -13.05 1.81 -5.52
C TYR A 6 -12.10 3.01 -5.43
N ASP A 7 -10.96 2.82 -4.77
CA ASP A 7 -9.93 3.85 -4.61
C ASP A 7 -8.78 3.61 -5.59
N SER A 8 -8.19 4.70 -6.11
CA SER A 8 -7.04 4.66 -7.03
C SER A 8 -5.70 4.78 -6.30
N ASP A 9 -5.68 4.56 -4.98
CA ASP A 9 -4.52 4.74 -4.13
C ASP A 9 -3.32 3.83 -4.48
N LEU A 10 -3.53 2.76 -5.25
CA LEU A 10 -2.46 1.90 -5.79
C LEU A 10 -1.70 2.48 -6.99
N VAL A 11 -2.21 3.56 -7.61
CA VAL A 11 -1.57 4.20 -8.79
C VAL A 11 -0.31 4.98 -8.38
N GLY A 12 -0.11 5.26 -7.09
CA GLY A 12 1.01 6.04 -6.58
C GLY A 12 2.38 5.37 -6.71
N GLY A 13 2.45 4.05 -6.77
CA GLY A 13 3.69 3.26 -6.83
C GLY A 13 3.47 1.83 -6.30
N SER A 14 4.53 1.00 -6.35
CA SER A 14 4.56 -0.36 -5.77
C SER A 14 4.32 -0.33 -4.24
N LEU A 15 4.49 -1.46 -3.55
CA LEU A 15 4.35 -1.54 -2.09
C LEU A 15 5.24 -0.55 -1.35
N MET A 16 6.42 -0.20 -1.89
CA MET A 16 7.31 0.82 -1.31
C MET A 16 7.66 0.50 0.15
N VAL A 17 8.17 -0.71 0.41
CA VAL A 17 8.38 -1.26 1.75
C VAL A 17 9.27 -0.33 2.59
N ARG A 18 10.38 0.17 2.05
CA ARG A 18 11.25 1.16 2.71
C ARG A 18 10.48 2.40 3.17
N GLU A 19 9.66 2.98 2.31
CA GLU A 19 8.85 4.14 2.67
C GLU A 19 7.76 3.80 3.69
N ASN A 20 7.18 2.59 3.63
CA ASN A 20 6.25 2.13 4.66
C ASN A 20 6.92 2.07 6.03
N ARG A 21 8.18 1.62 6.13
CA ARG A 21 8.93 1.62 7.41
C ARG A 21 9.04 3.02 8.00
N ILE A 22 9.37 4.00 7.18
CA ILE A 22 9.49 5.41 7.62
C ILE A 22 8.14 5.96 8.09
N VAL A 23 7.08 5.69 7.35
CA VAL A 23 5.73 6.15 7.72
C VAL A 23 5.24 5.42 9.00
N ALA A 24 5.53 4.13 9.13
CA ALA A 24 5.20 3.34 10.33
C ALA A 24 5.94 3.84 11.57
N GLU A 25 7.22 4.21 11.44
CA GLU A 25 7.99 4.86 12.51
C GLU A 25 7.33 6.16 12.97
N LEU A 26 6.99 7.06 12.04
CA LEU A 26 6.31 8.33 12.36
C LEU A 26 4.94 8.12 13.02
N LEU A 27 4.20 7.07 12.64
CA LEU A 27 2.94 6.70 13.28
C LEU A 27 3.14 6.17 14.70
N LEU A 28 4.15 5.31 14.91
CA LEU A 28 4.50 4.77 16.23
C LEU A 28 4.99 5.84 17.19
N ASP A 29 5.72 6.83 16.69
CA ASP A 29 6.23 7.96 17.47
C ASP A 29 5.14 8.99 17.79
N GLY A 30 3.93 8.86 17.22
CA GLY A 30 2.84 9.81 17.40
C GLY A 30 3.16 11.20 16.81
N ALA A 31 3.92 11.23 15.71
CA ALA A 31 4.48 12.43 15.11
C ALA A 31 3.40 13.50 14.81
N SER A 32 3.70 14.74 15.19
CA SER A 32 2.89 15.92 14.89
C SER A 32 2.94 16.29 13.40
N LYS A 33 2.05 17.17 12.95
CA LYS A 33 2.06 17.63 11.54
C LYS A 33 3.41 18.27 11.16
N GLU A 34 4.01 19.01 12.09
CA GLU A 34 5.31 19.65 11.93
C GLU A 34 6.41 18.60 11.77
N ASP A 35 6.39 17.54 12.58
CA ASP A 35 7.32 16.41 12.46
C ASP A 35 7.16 15.68 11.11
N TRP A 36 5.93 15.51 10.64
CA TRP A 36 5.65 14.95 9.31
C TRP A 36 6.22 15.82 8.18
N ASP A 37 5.95 17.13 8.21
CA ASP A 37 6.44 18.05 7.19
C ASP A 37 7.98 18.11 7.21
N GLN A 38 8.60 18.11 8.40
CA GLN A 38 10.04 18.05 8.59
C GLN A 38 10.64 16.75 7.99
N ALA A 39 10.15 15.58 8.40
CA ALA A 39 10.65 14.28 7.94
C ALA A 39 10.46 14.06 6.42
N VAL A 40 9.31 14.45 5.88
CA VAL A 40 8.93 14.13 4.49
C VAL A 40 9.41 15.19 3.51
N LEU A 41 9.35 16.47 3.86
CA LEU A 41 9.58 17.58 2.90
C LEU A 41 10.93 18.24 3.07
N VAL A 42 11.44 18.34 4.31
CA VAL A 42 12.73 18.98 4.60
C VAL A 42 13.85 17.95 4.55
N GLU A 43 13.76 16.89 5.34
CA GLU A 43 14.77 15.83 5.41
C GLU A 43 14.71 14.85 4.25
N ASN A 44 13.58 14.83 3.53
CA ASN A 44 13.32 13.91 2.42
C ASN A 44 13.66 12.45 2.79
N ARG A 45 13.19 11.97 3.95
CA ARG A 45 13.46 10.59 4.41
C ARG A 45 13.01 9.54 3.38
N LEU A 46 11.96 9.84 2.62
CA LEU A 46 11.45 9.00 1.51
C LEU A 46 12.33 9.02 0.25
N GLN A 47 13.34 9.89 0.18
CA GLN A 47 14.31 9.99 -0.91
C GLN A 47 13.65 10.16 -2.30
N LYS A 48 12.63 11.02 -2.39
CA LYS A 48 11.95 11.30 -3.67
C LYS A 48 12.51 12.56 -4.32
N ARG A 49 12.47 12.58 -5.66
CA ARG A 49 13.01 13.68 -6.47
C ARG A 49 12.37 15.03 -6.18
N THR A 50 11.07 15.05 -5.88
CA THR A 50 10.34 16.28 -5.60
C THR A 50 9.55 16.18 -4.30
N PRO A 51 9.45 17.28 -3.52
CA PRO A 51 8.65 17.31 -2.29
C PRO A 51 7.18 16.96 -2.52
N ALA A 52 6.62 17.38 -3.66
CA ALA A 52 5.25 17.03 -4.04
C ALA A 52 5.05 15.51 -4.19
N THR A 53 6.04 14.81 -4.76
CA THR A 53 6.00 13.34 -4.85
C THR A 53 6.13 12.70 -3.48
N ALA A 54 7.09 13.15 -2.65
CA ALA A 54 7.27 12.66 -1.28
C ALA A 54 5.98 12.80 -0.47
N ARG A 55 5.36 13.99 -0.51
CA ARG A 55 4.07 14.26 0.16
C ARG A 55 2.97 13.31 -0.29
N ARG A 56 2.78 13.17 -1.60
CA ARG A 56 1.73 12.30 -2.17
C ARG A 56 1.90 10.85 -1.74
N LEU A 57 3.14 10.34 -1.79
CA LEU A 57 3.43 8.96 -1.42
C LEU A 57 3.29 8.73 0.09
N ALA A 58 3.83 9.63 0.92
CA ALA A 58 3.67 9.58 2.36
C ALA A 58 2.18 9.57 2.75
N GLN A 59 1.36 10.43 2.15
CA GLN A 59 -0.08 10.46 2.39
C GLN A 59 -0.79 9.16 1.96
N SER A 60 -0.45 8.62 0.79
CA SER A 60 -1.04 7.35 0.32
C SER A 60 -0.69 6.20 1.24
N ILE A 61 0.58 6.09 1.65
CA ILE A 61 1.05 5.06 2.58
C ILE A 61 0.39 5.23 3.94
N ARG A 62 0.34 6.46 4.48
CA ARG A 62 -0.29 6.73 5.78
C ARG A 62 -1.76 6.30 5.80
N LYS A 63 -2.52 6.62 4.75
CA LYS A 63 -3.92 6.20 4.61
C LYS A 63 -4.12 4.68 4.59
N ARG A 64 -3.13 3.91 4.12
CA ARG A 64 -3.16 2.44 4.16
C ARG A 64 -2.84 1.95 5.57
N LEU A 65 -1.79 2.48 6.17
CA LEU A 65 -1.34 2.07 7.51
C LEU A 65 -2.34 2.45 8.61
N GLU A 66 -3.03 3.58 8.52
CA GLU A 66 -4.08 4.00 9.46
C GLU A 66 -5.28 3.04 9.53
N ARG A 67 -5.40 2.07 8.60
CA ARG A 67 -6.44 1.04 8.64
C ARG A 67 -6.03 -0.28 9.30
N VAL A 68 -4.74 -0.45 9.60
CA VAL A 68 -4.25 -1.64 10.31
C VAL A 68 -3.83 -1.28 11.72
N GLU A 69 -3.80 -2.28 12.60
CA GLU A 69 -3.49 -2.08 14.01
C GLU A 69 -2.00 -1.71 14.24
N PRO A 70 -1.65 -1.02 15.34
CA PRO A 70 -0.27 -0.60 15.64
C PRO A 70 0.77 -1.75 15.63
N GLU A 71 0.36 -2.98 15.89
CA GLU A 71 1.17 -4.20 15.82
C GLU A 71 1.74 -4.40 14.41
N PHE A 72 0.96 -4.10 13.37
CA PHE A 72 1.41 -4.16 11.98
C PHE A 72 2.44 -3.06 11.68
N TRP A 73 2.31 -1.88 12.29
CA TRP A 73 3.32 -0.82 12.15
C TRP A 73 4.65 -1.25 12.78
N ARG A 74 4.61 -1.91 13.94
CA ARG A 74 5.81 -2.49 14.56
C ARG A 74 6.43 -3.58 13.70
N ALA A 75 5.60 -4.48 13.14
CA ALA A 75 6.06 -5.51 12.22
C ALA A 75 6.70 -4.93 10.94
N LEU A 76 6.18 -3.82 10.41
CA LEU A 76 6.79 -3.09 9.31
C LEU A 76 8.15 -2.51 9.71
N ARG A 77 8.22 -1.81 10.84
CA ARG A 77 9.45 -1.13 11.28
C ARG A 77 10.56 -2.13 11.61
N ASP A 78 10.24 -3.15 12.41
CA ASP A 78 11.22 -4.02 13.07
C ASP A 78 11.38 -5.38 12.41
N GLY A 79 10.42 -5.80 11.58
CA GLY A 79 10.43 -7.10 10.91
C GLY A 79 11.51 -7.20 9.83
N ASP A 80 11.83 -8.43 9.43
CA ASP A 80 12.65 -8.67 8.25
C ASP A 80 11.96 -8.22 6.96
N GLU A 81 12.64 -8.31 5.83
CA GLU A 81 12.14 -7.79 4.56
C GLU A 81 10.89 -8.55 4.07
N ASP A 82 10.82 -9.85 4.33
CA ASP A 82 9.68 -10.68 3.92
C ASP A 82 8.44 -10.33 4.73
N LEU A 83 8.57 -10.24 6.07
CA LEU A 83 7.49 -9.84 6.95
C LEU A 83 7.01 -8.42 6.62
N ALA A 84 7.93 -7.47 6.45
CA ALA A 84 7.56 -6.10 6.10
C ALA A 84 6.87 -6.02 4.74
N THR A 85 7.28 -6.82 3.77
CA THR A 85 6.63 -6.91 2.46
C THR A 85 5.20 -7.45 2.59
N GLN A 86 5.02 -8.53 3.35
CA GLN A 86 3.71 -9.12 3.61
C GLN A 86 2.78 -8.15 4.33
N VAL A 87 3.26 -7.47 5.36
CA VAL A 87 2.46 -6.48 6.10
C VAL A 87 2.10 -5.28 5.22
N ALA A 88 3.04 -4.76 4.42
CA ALA A 88 2.75 -3.68 3.47
C ALA A 88 1.66 -4.09 2.47
N PHE A 89 1.66 -5.36 2.05
CA PHE A 89 0.63 -5.91 1.19
C PHE A 89 -0.73 -6.03 1.89
N CYS A 90 -0.76 -6.53 3.14
CA CYS A 90 -1.98 -6.57 3.95
C CYS A 90 -2.59 -5.17 4.13
N ALA A 91 -1.78 -4.16 4.44
CA ALA A 91 -2.27 -2.78 4.56
C ALA A 91 -2.80 -2.22 3.23
N ALA A 92 -2.21 -2.62 2.10
CA ALA A 92 -2.72 -2.25 0.79
C ALA A 92 -4.07 -2.91 0.47
N LEU A 93 -4.25 -4.18 0.85
CA LEU A 93 -5.52 -4.90 0.73
C LEU A 93 -6.62 -4.25 1.57
N GLU A 94 -6.36 -3.99 2.85
CA GLU A 94 -7.32 -3.43 3.80
C GLU A 94 -7.90 -2.07 3.35
N ARG A 95 -7.12 -1.31 2.58
CA ARG A 95 -7.57 -0.02 2.04
C ARG A 95 -8.32 -0.15 0.72
N ASN A 96 -8.00 -1.14 -0.10
CA ASN A 96 -8.35 -1.19 -1.51
C ASN A 96 -9.23 -2.40 -1.85
N LEU A 97 -10.54 -2.16 -1.90
CA LEU A 97 -11.55 -3.17 -2.26
C LEU A 97 -11.31 -3.77 -3.65
N LEU A 98 -10.88 -2.96 -4.64
CA LEU A 98 -10.58 -3.44 -5.99
C LEU A 98 -9.46 -4.50 -5.96
N LEU A 99 -8.45 -4.30 -5.12
CA LEU A 99 -7.37 -5.27 -4.96
C LEU A 99 -7.86 -6.54 -4.29
N ILE A 100 -8.72 -6.45 -3.26
CA ILE A 100 -9.32 -7.62 -2.61
C ILE A 100 -10.11 -8.44 -3.63
N GLU A 101 -11.03 -7.80 -4.36
CA GLU A 101 -11.85 -8.49 -5.36
C GLU A 101 -11.01 -9.09 -6.48
N PHE A 102 -9.96 -8.40 -6.93
CA PHE A 102 -9.03 -8.96 -7.91
C PHE A 102 -8.32 -10.22 -7.39
N MET A 103 -7.88 -10.21 -6.13
CA MET A 103 -7.25 -11.37 -5.50
C MET A 103 -8.24 -12.54 -5.39
N GLU A 104 -9.48 -12.29 -4.98
CA GLU A 104 -10.49 -13.33 -4.79
C GLU A 104 -11.06 -13.88 -6.11
N GLN A 105 -11.29 -13.01 -7.10
CA GLN A 105 -11.97 -13.38 -8.32
C GLN A 105 -11.02 -13.84 -9.42
N VAL A 106 -9.83 -13.23 -9.53
CA VAL A 106 -8.89 -13.51 -10.62
C VAL A 106 -7.75 -14.39 -10.15
N VAL A 107 -7.08 -14.00 -9.06
CA VAL A 107 -5.86 -14.70 -8.59
C VAL A 107 -6.20 -16.04 -7.96
N ALA A 108 -7.17 -16.10 -7.05
CA ALA A 108 -7.54 -17.33 -6.35
C ALA A 108 -8.18 -18.38 -7.29
N ASN A 109 -8.89 -17.94 -8.33
CA ASN A 109 -9.50 -18.82 -9.32
C ASN A 109 -8.56 -19.20 -10.48
N CYS A 110 -7.31 -18.74 -10.46
CA CYS A 110 -6.33 -19.08 -11.48
C CYS A 110 -5.97 -20.57 -11.41
N PRO A 111 -6.26 -21.38 -12.45
CA PRO A 111 -5.92 -22.80 -12.45
C PRO A 111 -4.41 -23.01 -12.35
N SER A 112 -3.98 -23.97 -11.54
CA SER A 112 -2.57 -24.33 -11.39
C SER A 112 -1.94 -24.69 -12.74
N GLY A 113 -0.89 -23.96 -13.13
CA GLY A 113 -0.17 -24.16 -14.40
C GLY A 113 -0.68 -23.30 -15.57
N ALA A 114 -1.76 -22.53 -15.39
CA ALA A 114 -2.19 -21.55 -16.38
C ALA A 114 -1.32 -20.28 -16.29
N SER A 115 -0.95 -19.73 -17.46
CA SER A 115 -0.28 -18.44 -17.51
C SER A 115 -1.25 -17.34 -17.10
N PHE A 116 -0.99 -16.68 -15.97
CA PHE A 116 -1.79 -15.57 -15.46
C PHE A 116 -2.03 -14.48 -16.52
N SER A 117 -0.99 -14.20 -17.33
CA SER A 117 -1.06 -13.25 -18.43
C SER A 117 -2.04 -13.61 -19.55
N GLN A 118 -2.37 -14.90 -19.71
CA GLN A 118 -3.37 -15.36 -20.69
C GLN A 118 -4.79 -15.27 -20.14
N LEU A 119 -4.98 -15.50 -18.83
CA LEU A 119 -6.28 -15.41 -18.15
C LEU A 119 -6.75 -13.96 -18.00
N ALA A 120 -5.87 -13.07 -17.55
CA ALA A 120 -6.19 -11.65 -17.38
C ALA A 120 -6.64 -11.00 -18.70
N LYS A 121 -6.09 -11.41 -19.85
CA LYS A 121 -6.53 -10.92 -21.17
C LYS A 121 -7.93 -11.41 -21.53
N LYS A 122 -8.31 -12.61 -21.10
CA LYS A 122 -9.58 -13.25 -21.46
C LYS A 122 -10.76 -12.64 -20.70
N GLU A 123 -10.57 -12.34 -19.42
CA GLU A 123 -11.62 -11.71 -18.60
C GLU A 123 -11.84 -10.23 -18.95
N VAL A 124 -10.78 -9.47 -19.22
CA VAL A 124 -10.91 -8.05 -19.65
C VAL A 124 -11.69 -7.91 -20.97
N HIS A 125 -11.63 -8.91 -21.85
CA HIS A 125 -12.42 -8.92 -23.10
C HIS A 125 -13.86 -9.40 -22.90
N SER A 126 -14.18 -10.04 -21.77
CA SER A 126 -15.54 -10.51 -21.46
C SER A 126 -16.42 -9.43 -20.81
N CYS A 127 -15.84 -8.34 -20.32
CA CYS A 127 -16.56 -7.18 -19.76
C CYS A 127 -16.86 -6.08 -20.79
N ARG A 128 -16.87 -6.40 -22.10
CA ARG A 128 -17.28 -5.48 -23.18
C ARG A 128 -18.58 -5.93 -23.84
#